data_AF-A0A428NJE3-F1
#
_entry.id   AF-A0A428NJE3-F1
#
_cell.length_a   1.000
_cell.length_b   1.000
_cell.length_c   1.000
_cell.angle_alpha   90.00
_cell.angle_beta   90.00
_cell.angle_gamma   90.00
#
_symmetry.space_group_name_H-M   'P 1'
#
loop_
_entity.id
_entity.type
_entity.pdbx_description
1 polymer ?
#
loop_
_entity_poly.entity_id
_entity_poly.type
_entity_poly.pdbx_seq_one_letter_code
_entity_poly.pdbx_strand_id
1 'polypeptide(L)' 'GLQKHKSSWPFLQPVSKDDVADYYETIKEPMDLGTMEARLEAKQYMAPEDFIKDAQLIFENCRRFNDEGSPR' A
#
# COMPACT_ATOMS: atom_id res chain seq x y z
N GLY A 1 6.78 3.58 -15.32
CA GLY A 1 6.70 2.68 -14.16
C GLY A 1 5.65 3.19 -13.18
N LEU A 2 5.11 2.33 -12.34
CA LEU A 2 4.02 2.64 -11.39
C LEU A 2 4.28 3.92 -10.58
N GLN A 3 5.48 4.09 -10.02
CA GLN A 3 5.86 5.27 -9.22
C GLN A 3 5.90 6.60 -10.02
N LYS A 4 5.97 6.55 -11.36
CA LYS A 4 5.99 7.76 -12.23
C LYS A 4 4.59 8.12 -12.74
N HIS A 5 3.58 7.30 -12.44
CA HIS A 5 2.21 7.57 -12.86
C HIS A 5 1.64 8.76 -12.08
N LYS A 6 0.91 9.67 -12.72
CA LYS A 6 0.40 10.90 -12.09
C LYS A 6 -0.50 10.64 -10.87
N SER A 7 -1.19 9.51 -10.87
CA SER A 7 -2.08 9.09 -9.76
C SER A 7 -1.38 8.24 -8.69
N SER A 8 -0.06 8.07 -8.75
CA SER A 8 0.66 7.19 -7.83
C SER A 8 0.95 7.81 -6.46
N TRP A 9 0.84 9.15 -6.34
CA TRP A 9 1.26 9.89 -5.15
C TRP A 9 0.71 9.38 -3.80
N PRO A 10 -0.54 8.85 -3.68
CA PRO A 10 -1.04 8.33 -2.40
C PRO A 10 -0.40 6.99 -1.99
N PHE A 11 0.27 6.32 -2.94
CA PHE A 11 0.81 4.97 -2.77
C PHE A 11 2.33 4.97 -2.71
N LEU A 12 2.99 6.14 -2.74
CA LEU A 12 4.45 6.22 -2.78
C LEU A 12 5.10 5.91 -1.43
N GLN A 13 4.40 6.17 -0.33
CA GLN A 13 4.89 6.04 1.04
C GLN A 13 3.79 5.44 1.93
N PRO A 14 4.14 4.91 3.13
CA PRO A 14 3.15 4.45 4.09
C PRO A 14 2.16 5.57 4.45
N VAL A 15 0.89 5.20 4.68
CA VAL A 15 -0.12 6.15 5.18
C VAL A 15 0.28 6.63 6.58
N SER A 16 0.40 7.93 6.77
CA SER A 16 0.70 8.50 8.08
C SER A 16 -0.46 8.30 9.04
N LYS A 17 -0.20 7.72 10.22
CA LYS A 17 -1.19 7.58 11.30
C LYS A 17 -1.64 8.96 11.84
N ASP A 18 -0.76 9.95 11.77
CA ASP A 18 -1.09 11.31 12.23
C ASP A 18 -2.05 12.01 11.27
N ASP A 19 -1.99 11.67 9.97
CA ASP A 19 -2.87 12.23 8.95
C ASP A 19 -4.19 11.45 8.81
N VAL A 20 -4.15 10.14 9.07
CA VAL A 20 -5.30 9.22 8.94
C VAL A 20 -5.35 8.29 10.16
N ALA A 21 -6.02 8.77 11.22
CA ALA A 21 -5.97 8.17 12.55
C ALA A 21 -6.48 6.71 12.60
N ASP A 22 -7.50 6.39 11.82
CA ASP A 22 -8.20 5.09 11.82
C ASP A 22 -7.66 4.12 10.74
N TYR A 23 -6.69 4.53 9.93
CA TYR A 23 -6.19 3.72 8.81
C TYR A 23 -5.71 2.34 9.29
N TYR A 24 -4.88 2.30 10.32
CA TYR A 24 -4.33 1.06 10.88
C TYR A 24 -5.32 0.30 11.78
N GLU A 25 -6.46 0.90 12.11
CA GLU A 25 -7.57 0.20 12.74
C GLU A 25 -8.36 -0.60 11.70
N THR A 26 -8.50 -0.08 10.49
CA THR A 26 -9.22 -0.70 9.37
C THR A 26 -8.34 -1.64 8.54
N ILE A 27 -7.10 -1.25 8.27
CA ILE A 27 -6.13 -1.94 7.42
C ILE A 27 -5.11 -2.68 8.28
N LYS A 28 -5.08 -4.02 8.14
CA LYS A 28 -4.25 -4.91 8.97
C LYS A 28 -2.91 -5.26 8.33
N GLU A 29 -2.84 -5.25 6.99
CA GLU A 29 -1.63 -5.51 6.22
C GLU A 29 -1.33 -4.32 5.30
N PRO A 30 -0.87 -3.17 5.86
CA PRO A 30 -0.59 -1.97 5.08
C PRO A 30 0.52 -2.23 4.06
N MET A 31 0.43 -1.59 2.90
CA MET A 31 1.44 -1.69 1.84
C MET A 31 1.48 -0.42 0.99
N ASP A 32 2.68 -0.10 0.49
CA ASP A 32 2.97 1.05 -0.37
C ASP A 32 4.17 0.75 -1.27
N LEU A 33 4.38 1.55 -2.31
CA LEU A 33 5.42 1.35 -3.31
C LEU A 33 6.83 1.54 -2.76
N GLY A 34 7.02 2.39 -1.73
CA GLY A 34 8.32 2.58 -1.07
C GLY A 34 8.71 1.36 -0.24
N THR A 35 7.75 0.78 0.50
CA THR A 35 7.94 -0.49 1.21
C THR A 35 8.26 -1.62 0.23
N MET A 36 7.54 -1.71 -0.90
CA MET A 36 7.84 -2.72 -1.93
C MET A 36 9.25 -2.56 -2.52
N GLU A 37 9.68 -1.33 -2.78
CA GLU A 37 11.03 -1.04 -3.27
C GLU A 37 12.10 -1.50 -2.27
N ALA A 38 11.94 -1.15 -0.98
CA ALA A 38 12.86 -1.58 0.07
C ALA A 38 12.93 -3.11 0.20
N ARG A 39 11.78 -3.81 0.12
CA ARG A 39 11.72 -5.29 0.13
C ARG A 39 12.43 -5.91 -1.07
N LEU A 40 12.26 -5.32 -2.25
CA LEU A 40 12.90 -5.76 -3.48
C LEU A 40 14.43 -5.62 -3.39
N GLU A 41 14.92 -4.48 -2.93
CA GLU A 41 16.35 -4.23 -2.72
C GLU A 41 16.96 -5.17 -1.68
N ALA A 42 16.20 -5.47 -0.62
CA ALA A 42 16.57 -6.42 0.42
C ALA A 42 16.45 -7.90 -0.02
N LYS A 43 16.07 -8.19 -1.27
CA LYS A 43 15.85 -9.54 -1.82
C LYS A 43 14.85 -10.37 -1.01
N GLN A 44 13.81 -9.72 -0.49
CA GLN A 44 12.78 -10.38 0.34
C GLN A 44 11.65 -11.02 -0.49
N TYR A 45 11.57 -10.72 -1.79
CA TYR A 45 10.69 -11.42 -2.71
C TYR A 45 11.38 -12.67 -3.26
N MET A 46 10.95 -13.85 -2.80
CA MET A 46 11.55 -15.13 -3.18
C MET A 46 10.91 -15.73 -4.42
N ALA A 47 9.67 -15.33 -4.71
CA ALA A 47 8.97 -15.64 -5.93
C ALA A 47 8.24 -14.39 -6.48
N PRO A 48 8.01 -14.32 -7.81
CA PRO A 48 7.22 -13.22 -8.39
C PRO A 48 5.84 -13.04 -7.74
N GLU A 49 5.25 -14.12 -7.25
CA GLU A 49 3.97 -14.15 -6.55
C GLU A 49 4.00 -13.30 -5.26
N ASP A 50 5.13 -13.24 -4.56
CA ASP A 50 5.29 -12.42 -3.35
C ASP A 50 5.20 -10.93 -3.68
N PHE A 51 5.84 -10.51 -4.79
CA PHE A 51 5.77 -9.14 -5.29
C PHE A 51 4.37 -8.79 -5.79
N ILE A 52 3.71 -9.71 -6.51
CA ILE A 52 2.33 -9.54 -6.99
C ILE A 52 1.37 -9.39 -5.81
N LYS A 53 1.56 -10.18 -4.75
CA LYS A 53 0.74 -10.10 -3.52
C LYS A 53 0.82 -8.70 -2.89
N ASP A 54 2.01 -8.16 -2.71
CA ASP A 54 2.17 -6.80 -2.17
C ASP A 54 1.58 -5.73 -3.10
N ALA A 55 1.73 -5.89 -4.42
CA ALA A 55 1.11 -4.99 -5.39
C ALA A 55 -0.43 -5.01 -5.30
N GLN A 56 -1.04 -6.18 -5.10
CA GLN A 56 -2.48 -6.35 -4.92
C GLN A 56 -2.96 -5.71 -3.61
N LEU A 57 -2.19 -5.87 -2.52
CA LEU A 57 -2.50 -5.26 -1.22
C LEU A 57 -2.66 -3.74 -1.30
N ILE A 58 -1.85 -3.02 -2.09
CA ILE A 58 -1.99 -1.57 -2.28
C ILE A 58 -3.42 -1.23 -2.77
N PHE A 59 -3.90 -1.94 -3.79
CA PHE A 59 -5.22 -1.67 -4.36
C PHE A 59 -6.36 -2.15 -3.47
N GLU A 60 -6.21 -3.29 -2.82
CA GLU A 60 -7.20 -3.85 -1.90
C GLU A 60 -7.37 -2.99 -0.65
N ASN A 61 -6.27 -2.56 -0.04
CA ASN A 61 -6.31 -1.66 1.11
C ASN A 61 -6.92 -0.31 0.73
N CYS A 62 -6.57 0.22 -0.44
CA CYS A 62 -7.15 1.45 -0.95
C CYS A 62 -8.67 1.34 -1.11
N ARG A 63 -9.18 0.29 -1.76
CA ARG A 63 -10.63 0.08 -1.88
C ARG A 63 -11.29 -0.14 -0.52
N ARG A 64 -10.72 -1.01 0.31
CA ARG A 64 -11.26 -1.33 1.65
C ARG A 64 -11.38 -0.09 2.53
N PHE A 65 -10.39 0.80 2.50
CA PHE A 65 -10.41 2.02 3.29
C PHE A 65 -11.33 3.08 2.68
N ASN A 66 -11.35 3.24 1.36
CA ASN A 66 -12.02 4.35 0.68
C ASN A 66 -13.42 4.05 0.11
N ASP A 67 -13.89 2.80 0.13
CA ASP A 67 -15.28 2.47 -0.27
C ASP A 67 -16.28 3.23 0.62
N GLU A 68 -17.42 3.62 0.05
CA GLU A 68 -18.42 4.58 0.57
C GLU A 68 -19.09 4.24 1.94
N GLY A 69 -18.55 3.28 2.70
CA GLY A 69 -19.03 2.86 4.02
C GLY A 69 -18.02 2.97 5.16
N SER A 70 -16.76 3.35 4.91
CA SER A 70 -15.81 3.59 6.00
C SER A 70 -16.16 4.90 6.74
N PRO A 71 -16.20 4.92 8.09
CA PRO A 71 -16.45 6.14 8.84
C PRO A 71 -15.42 7.21 8.45
N ARG A 72 -15.87 8.43 8.17
CA ARG A 72 -14.98 9.60 8.06
C ARG A 72 -14.77 10.22 9.43
#